data_AF-A0A5N7AH80-F1
#
_entry.id   AF-A0A5N7AH80-F1
#
_cell.length_a   1.000
_cell.length_b   1.000
_cell.length_c   1.000
_cell.angle_alpha   90.00
_cell.angle_beta   90.00
_cell.angle_gamma   90.00
#
_symmetry.space_group_name_H-M   'P 1'
#
loop_
_entity.id
_entity.type
_entity.pdbx_description
1 polymer ?
#
loop_
_entity_poly.entity_id
_entity_poly.type
_entity_poly.pdbx_seq_one_letter_code
_entity_poly.pdbx_strand_id
1 'polypeptide(L)'
;MKAPYFIAFLATAVSAQNAFIGLPKKDQEITAGEKLVVQVLRPNSLTGSEEMGVAIGVASCASNPCMAPKDTLGTLLYNGPFKPEYHDNLGPYQNFTVTIPDSIAKGDAQINVAHVAIVGASAWPYLDLLNQTVVVA
;
A
#
# COMPACT_ATOMS: atom_id res chain seq x y z
N MET A 1 -38.30 -38.88 10.68
CA MET A 1 -37.90 -37.94 9.62
C MET A 1 -36.67 -37.19 10.12
N LYS A 2 -35.53 -37.32 9.45
CA LYS A 2 -34.21 -36.85 9.91
C LYS A 2 -34.00 -35.41 9.41
N ALA A 3 -33.76 -34.47 10.32
CA ALA A 3 -33.47 -33.07 9.99
C ALA A 3 -32.04 -32.93 9.45
N PRO A 4 -31.79 -32.18 8.35
CA PRO A 4 -30.44 -31.88 7.92
C PRO A 4 -29.88 -30.70 8.74
N TYR A 5 -28.73 -30.92 9.37
CA TYR A 5 -27.93 -29.86 9.99
C TYR A 5 -27.24 -29.04 8.89
N PHE A 6 -27.66 -27.78 8.70
CA PHE A 6 -26.93 -26.82 7.88
C PHE A 6 -25.82 -26.19 8.73
N ILE A 7 -24.56 -26.52 8.43
CA ILE A 7 -23.38 -25.83 8.98
C ILE A 7 -23.07 -24.66 8.05
N ALA A 8 -23.30 -23.43 8.50
CA ALA A 8 -22.92 -22.21 7.79
C ALA A 8 -21.43 -21.90 8.06
N PHE A 9 -20.61 -21.91 7.01
CA PHE A 9 -19.19 -21.56 7.07
C PHE A 9 -19.05 -20.04 6.88
N LEU A 10 -18.81 -19.29 7.97
CA LEU A 10 -18.45 -17.88 7.90
C LEU A 10 -16.94 -17.76 7.66
N ALA A 11 -16.53 -17.72 6.39
CA ALA A 11 -15.17 -17.34 6.02
C ALA A 11 -15.00 -15.83 6.20
N THR A 12 -14.63 -15.40 7.41
CA THR A 12 -14.21 -14.01 7.65
C THR A 12 -12.74 -13.89 7.27
N ALA A 13 -12.45 -13.22 6.15
CA ALA A 13 -11.09 -12.83 5.82
C ALA A 13 -10.69 -11.66 6.73
N VAL A 14 -9.97 -11.95 7.81
CA VAL A 14 -9.38 -10.92 8.68
C VAL A 14 -8.19 -10.29 7.94
N SER A 15 -8.47 -9.26 7.14
CA SER A 15 -7.47 -8.36 6.56
C SER A 15 -7.56 -7.03 7.30
N ALA A 16 -7.03 -6.94 8.52
CA ALA A 16 -7.15 -5.73 9.33
C ALA A 16 -5.88 -5.33 10.09
N GLN A 17 -4.75 -6.01 9.88
CA GLN A 17 -3.48 -5.67 10.53
C GLN A 17 -2.42 -5.07 9.61
N ASN A 18 -2.61 -5.20 8.29
CA ASN A 18 -1.63 -4.80 7.29
C ASN A 18 -1.80 -3.32 6.93
N ALA A 19 -0.71 -2.70 6.47
CA ALA A 19 -0.80 -1.38 5.88
C ALA A 19 -1.51 -1.45 4.52
N PHE A 20 -2.01 -0.32 4.02
CA PHE A 20 -2.53 -0.25 2.66
C PHE A 20 -2.40 1.14 2.06
N ILE A 21 -2.51 1.22 0.74
CA ILE A 21 -2.48 2.47 -0.02
C ILE A 21 -3.90 3.02 -0.10
N GLY A 22 -4.15 4.19 0.49
CA GLY A 22 -5.46 4.85 0.41
C GLY A 22 -5.61 5.79 -0.77
N LEU A 23 -4.49 6.35 -1.22
CA LEU A 23 -4.34 7.17 -2.41
C LEU A 23 -3.00 6.84 -3.09
N PRO A 24 -2.93 6.82 -4.44
CA PRO A 24 -4.03 7.06 -5.38
C PRO A 24 -5.12 5.99 -5.32
N LYS A 25 -6.30 6.28 -5.87
CA LYS A 25 -7.34 5.25 -6.06
C LYS A 25 -6.96 4.32 -7.21
N LYS A 26 -7.59 3.15 -7.22
CA LYS A 26 -7.43 2.17 -8.30
C LYS A 26 -7.73 2.81 -9.65
N ASP A 27 -6.78 2.67 -10.56
CA ASP A 27 -6.83 3.12 -11.95
C ASP A 27 -7.02 4.64 -12.07
N GLN A 28 -6.64 5.39 -11.03
CA GLN A 28 -6.60 6.85 -11.07
C GLN A 28 -5.56 7.31 -12.10
N GLU A 29 -5.93 8.32 -12.87
CA GLU A 29 -5.00 8.99 -13.79
C GLU A 29 -3.96 9.80 -13.03
N ILE A 30 -2.70 9.69 -13.48
CA ILE A 30 -1.57 10.46 -12.99
C ILE A 30 -0.81 11.06 -14.18
N THR A 31 -0.15 12.19 -13.97
CA THR A 31 0.56 12.91 -15.03
C THR A 31 2.05 12.94 -14.75
N ALA A 32 2.85 12.69 -15.77
CA ALA A 32 4.31 12.78 -15.69
C ALA A 32 4.73 14.21 -15.30
N GLY A 33 5.72 14.33 -14.42
CA GLY A 33 6.22 15.62 -13.91
C GLY A 33 5.36 16.24 -12.80
N GLU A 34 4.14 15.75 -12.58
CA GLU A 34 3.24 16.29 -11.56
C GLU A 34 3.45 15.68 -10.17
N LYS A 35 2.94 16.39 -9.16
CA LYS A 35 2.91 15.91 -7.78
C LYS A 35 1.76 14.95 -7.58
N LEU A 36 2.07 13.78 -7.02
CA LEU A 36 1.09 12.79 -6.58
C LEU A 36 1.12 12.68 -5.05
N VAL A 37 -0.06 12.59 -4.44
CA VAL A 37 -0.19 12.22 -3.04
C VAL A 37 -0.33 10.71 -2.93
N VAL A 38 0.66 10.07 -2.30
CA VAL A 38 0.59 8.67 -1.89
C VAL A 38 0.23 8.63 -0.42
N GLN A 39 -0.95 8.10 -0.11
CA GLN A 39 -1.41 7.96 1.28
C GLN A 39 -1.20 6.52 1.72
N VAL A 40 -0.40 6.34 2.77
CA VAL A 40 -0.17 5.03 3.40
C VAL A 40 -0.91 5.01 4.73
N LEU A 41 -1.83 4.06 4.88
CA LEU A 41 -2.63 3.86 6.09
C LEU A 41 -2.09 2.68 6.89
N ARG A 42 -2.10 2.83 8.21
CA ARG A 42 -1.81 1.75 9.16
C ARG A 42 -3.01 1.57 10.08
N PRO A 43 -3.98 0.70 9.76
CA PRO A 43 -5.14 0.44 10.62
C PRO A 43 -4.75 0.06 12.05
N ASN A 44 -5.60 0.37 13.01
CA ASN A 44 -5.37 -0.05 14.39
C ASN A 44 -5.34 -1.58 14.50
N SER A 45 -4.27 -2.10 15.08
CA SER A 45 -4.07 -3.52 15.38
C SER A 45 -4.23 -3.79 16.86
N LEU A 46 -4.66 -5.01 17.21
CA LEU A 46 -4.70 -5.48 18.62
C LEU A 46 -3.30 -5.68 19.19
N THR A 47 -2.35 -6.01 18.32
CA THR A 47 -0.92 -6.13 18.66
C THR A 47 -0.24 -4.78 18.44
N GLY A 48 0.51 -4.28 19.41
CA GLY A 48 1.27 -3.03 19.25
C GLY A 48 2.31 -3.10 18.14
N SER A 49 2.56 -1.98 17.46
CA SER A 49 3.58 -1.83 16.42
C SER A 49 4.41 -0.57 16.63
N GLU A 50 5.69 -0.64 16.27
CA GLU A 50 6.58 0.51 16.12
C GLU A 50 6.91 0.67 14.63
N GLU A 51 6.49 1.80 14.07
CA GLU A 51 6.67 2.11 12.64
C GLU A 51 8.12 2.55 12.37
N MET A 52 8.75 1.99 11.34
CA MET A 52 10.13 2.34 10.98
C MET A 52 10.19 3.26 9.77
N GLY A 53 9.66 2.83 8.63
CA GLY A 53 9.85 3.54 7.37
C GLY A 53 9.02 3.01 6.22
N VAL A 54 8.96 3.82 5.16
CA VAL A 54 8.40 3.42 3.86
C VAL A 54 9.34 3.81 2.73
N ALA A 55 9.37 2.96 1.70
CA ALA A 55 9.90 3.29 0.39
C ALA A 55 8.76 3.27 -0.61
N ILE A 56 8.63 4.34 -1.39
CA ILE A 56 7.57 4.52 -2.38
C ILE A 56 8.22 4.60 -3.74
N GLY A 57 7.74 3.81 -4.68
CA GLY A 57 8.19 3.83 -6.06
C GLY A 57 7.03 3.78 -7.06
N VAL A 58 7.36 4.06 -8.31
CA VAL A 58 6.45 3.93 -9.45
C VAL A 58 7.09 3.06 -10.53
N ALA A 59 6.33 2.10 -11.03
CA ALA A 59 6.73 1.25 -12.15
C ALA A 59 5.74 1.42 -13.30
N SER A 60 6.24 1.65 -14.51
CA SER A 60 5.42 1.55 -15.72
C SER A 60 5.30 0.10 -16.16
N CYS A 61 4.10 -0.27 -16.59
CA CYS A 61 3.74 -1.57 -17.16
C CYS A 61 3.02 -1.41 -18.51
N ALA A 62 3.31 -0.33 -19.23
CA ALA A 62 2.67 -0.03 -20.51
C ALA A 62 2.83 -1.13 -21.57
N SER A 63 3.93 -1.91 -21.50
CA SER A 63 4.23 -2.97 -22.48
C SER A 63 4.09 -4.39 -21.94
N ASN A 64 4.03 -4.58 -20.62
CA ASN A 64 4.02 -5.88 -19.96
C ASN A 64 3.23 -5.80 -18.64
N PRO A 65 2.66 -6.91 -18.14
CA PRO A 65 2.02 -6.91 -16.83
C PRO A 65 2.92 -6.33 -15.73
N CYS A 66 2.35 -5.55 -14.82
CA CYS A 66 3.11 -4.93 -13.73
C CYS A 66 3.79 -5.99 -12.88
N MET A 67 5.09 -5.82 -12.64
CA MET A 67 5.86 -6.68 -11.75
C MET A 67 5.36 -6.51 -10.31
N ALA A 68 5.41 -7.58 -9.52
CA ALA A 68 4.96 -7.51 -8.14
C ALA A 68 5.89 -6.59 -7.29
N PRO A 69 5.38 -5.93 -6.25
CA PRO A 69 6.17 -5.02 -5.40
C PRO A 69 7.34 -5.72 -4.68
N LYS A 70 7.28 -7.05 -4.52
CA LYS A 70 8.38 -7.88 -4.00
C LYS A 70 9.58 -7.98 -4.96
N ASP A 71 9.35 -7.79 -6.25
CA ASP A 71 10.36 -7.94 -7.29
C ASP A 71 10.96 -6.58 -7.65
N THR A 72 10.17 -5.50 -7.61
CA THR A 72 10.65 -4.13 -7.83
C THR A 72 9.68 -3.07 -7.30
N LEU A 73 10.22 -1.95 -6.81
CA LEU A 73 9.45 -0.73 -6.58
C LEU A 73 9.38 0.17 -7.82
N GLY A 74 10.15 -0.12 -8.86
CA GLY A 74 10.34 0.74 -10.02
C GLY A 74 11.28 1.91 -9.71
N THR A 75 10.96 3.09 -10.24
CA THR A 75 11.68 4.33 -9.91
C THR A 75 11.32 4.76 -8.50
N LEU A 76 12.32 4.85 -7.61
CA LEU A 76 12.14 5.29 -6.23
C LEU A 76 11.77 6.77 -6.17
N LEU A 77 10.68 7.09 -5.49
CA LEU A 77 10.14 8.44 -5.34
C LEU A 77 10.32 9.00 -3.92
N TYR A 78 10.33 8.12 -2.92
CA TYR A 78 10.57 8.46 -1.52
C TYR A 78 11.19 7.27 -0.80
N ASN A 79 12.08 7.54 0.16
CA ASN A 79 12.59 6.58 1.11
C ASN A 79 12.90 7.30 2.42
N GLY A 80 12.17 6.95 3.48
CA GLY A 80 12.38 7.59 4.76
C GLY A 80 11.42 7.12 5.85
N PRO A 81 11.43 7.83 7.00
CA PRO A 81 10.60 7.47 8.15
C PRO A 81 9.11 7.49 7.81
N PHE A 82 8.36 6.61 8.47
CA PHE A 82 6.91 6.58 8.46
C PHE A 82 6.40 6.86 9.87
N LYS A 83 5.67 7.96 10.01
CA LYS A 83 5.12 8.46 11.27
C LYS A 83 3.65 8.80 11.04
N PRO A 84 2.77 7.79 10.92
CA PRO A 84 1.37 8.02 10.66
C PRO A 84 0.72 8.73 11.84
N GLU A 85 -0.10 9.73 11.54
CA GLU A 85 -0.83 10.50 12.54
C GLU A 85 -2.28 10.03 12.58
N TYR A 86 -2.90 10.09 13.76
CA TYR A 86 -4.32 9.84 13.89
C TYR A 86 -5.08 11.00 13.28
N HIS A 87 -5.73 10.69 12.16
CA HIS A 87 -6.79 11.51 11.61
C HIS A 87 -8.14 10.91 12.04
N ASP A 88 -9.27 11.45 11.60
CA ASP A 88 -10.62 11.02 12.01
C ASP A 88 -10.92 9.53 11.65
N ASN A 89 -12.15 9.18 11.26
CA ASN A 89 -12.68 7.80 11.14
C ASN A 89 -11.90 6.77 10.26
N LEU A 90 -10.74 7.10 9.68
CA LEU A 90 -9.93 6.25 8.81
C LEU A 90 -8.77 5.53 9.54
N GLY A 91 -8.49 5.90 10.81
CA GLY A 91 -7.30 5.43 11.52
C GLY A 91 -6.03 6.19 11.11
N PRO A 92 -4.85 5.79 11.62
CA PRO A 92 -3.66 6.58 11.41
C PRO A 92 -3.08 6.41 10.01
N TYR A 93 -2.69 7.52 9.38
CA TYR A 93 -2.12 7.54 8.04
C TYR A 93 -1.06 8.62 7.88
N GLN A 94 -0.28 8.54 6.80
CA GLN A 94 0.60 9.61 6.38
C GLN A 94 0.47 9.85 4.87
N ASN A 95 0.43 11.13 4.49
CA ASN A 95 0.44 11.56 3.09
C ASN A 95 1.87 11.91 2.66
N PHE A 96 2.32 11.30 1.57
CA PHE A 96 3.60 11.57 0.94
C PHE A 96 3.35 12.27 -0.39
N THR A 97 3.84 13.51 -0.52
CA THR A 97 3.80 14.20 -1.81
C THR A 97 5.08 13.86 -2.57
N VAL A 98 4.93 13.09 -3.64
CA VAL A 98 6.02 12.64 -4.50
C VAL A 98 5.87 13.25 -5.89
N THR A 99 6.97 13.38 -6.64
CA THR A 99 6.94 13.85 -8.02
C THR A 99 7.02 12.66 -8.97
N ILE A 100 6.09 12.56 -9.91
CA ILE A 100 6.12 11.52 -10.95
C ILE A 100 7.23 11.84 -11.95
N PRO A 101 8.11 10.88 -12.32
CA PRO A 101 9.19 11.14 -13.26
C PRO A 101 8.66 11.57 -14.64
N ASP A 102 9.26 12.59 -15.25
CA ASP A 102 8.90 13.04 -16.61
C ASP A 102 9.10 11.94 -17.67
N SER A 103 10.02 11.01 -17.41
CA SER A 103 10.40 9.92 -18.32
C SER A 103 9.50 8.69 -18.25
N ILE A 104 8.47 8.69 -17.39
CA ILE A 104 7.59 7.53 -17.24
C ILE A 104 6.76 7.32 -18.51
N ALA A 105 6.68 6.08 -19.00
CA ALA A 105 5.90 5.77 -20.19
C ALA A 105 4.40 5.86 -19.90
N LYS A 106 3.65 6.40 -20.87
CA LYS A 106 2.19 6.49 -20.85
C LYS A 106 1.53 5.11 -20.85
N GLY A 107 0.37 5.00 -20.21
CA GLY A 107 -0.39 3.75 -20.07
C GLY A 107 -0.35 3.19 -18.65
N ASP A 108 -0.55 1.88 -18.53
CA ASP A 108 -0.65 1.21 -17.23
C ASP A 108 0.63 1.38 -16.40
N ALA A 109 0.45 1.73 -15.14
CA ALA A 109 1.52 1.87 -14.17
C ALA A 109 1.04 1.42 -12.77
N GLN A 110 1.98 1.36 -11.85
CA GLN A 110 1.74 0.91 -10.49
C GLN A 110 2.56 1.72 -9.50
N ILE A 111 1.90 2.17 -8.44
CA ILE A 111 2.55 2.67 -7.24
C ILE A 111 2.84 1.47 -6.35
N ASN A 112 4.10 1.33 -5.94
CA ASN A 112 4.56 0.26 -5.07
C ASN A 112 5.09 0.87 -3.77
N VAL A 113 4.74 0.26 -2.63
CA VAL A 113 5.19 0.71 -1.30
C VAL A 113 5.77 -0.48 -0.55
N ALA A 114 7.01 -0.33 -0.08
CA ALA A 114 7.57 -1.21 0.94
C ALA A 114 7.44 -0.51 2.30
N HIS A 115 6.78 -1.15 3.26
CA HIS A 115 6.55 -0.64 4.60
C HIS A 115 7.20 -1.56 5.62
N VAL A 116 7.95 -1.00 6.56
CA VAL A 116 8.67 -1.75 7.59
C VAL A 116 8.23 -1.29 8.97
N ALA A 117 7.97 -2.27 9.85
CA ALA A 117 7.61 -2.05 11.23
C ALA A 117 8.18 -3.15 12.14
N ILE A 118 8.18 -2.90 13.44
CA ILE A 118 8.44 -3.90 14.48
C ILE A 118 7.11 -4.20 15.18
N VAL A 119 6.71 -5.46 15.25
CA VAL A 119 5.38 -5.87 15.75
C VAL A 119 5.49 -6.75 16.99
N GLY A 120 4.67 -6.45 17.99
CA GLY A 120 4.45 -7.29 19.17
C GLY A 120 5.58 -7.32 20.19
N ALA A 121 5.35 -8.07 21.28
CA ALA A 121 6.26 -8.11 22.43
C ALA A 121 7.62 -8.77 22.13
N SER A 122 7.70 -9.61 21.10
CA SER A 122 8.94 -10.25 20.67
C SER A 122 9.75 -9.43 19.66
N ALA A 123 9.36 -8.18 19.40
CA ALA A 123 9.99 -7.31 18.40
C ALA A 123 10.13 -7.97 17.02
N TRP A 124 9.04 -8.55 16.50
CA TRP A 124 9.07 -9.26 15.23
C TRP A 124 9.28 -8.26 14.07
N PRO A 125 10.35 -8.37 13.26
CA PRO A 125 10.47 -7.57 12.04
C PRO A 125 9.34 -7.90 11.07
N TYR A 126 8.63 -6.87 10.65
CA TYR A 126 7.50 -6.95 9.75
C TYR A 126 7.76 -6.12 8.50
N LEU A 127 7.56 -6.74 7.34
CA LEU A 127 7.67 -6.12 6.03
C LEU A 127 6.35 -6.33 5.29
N ASP A 128 5.73 -5.22 4.89
CA ASP A 128 4.54 -5.20 4.05
C ASP A 128 4.88 -4.63 2.68
N LEU A 129 4.37 -5.27 1.62
CA LEU A 129 4.66 -4.92 0.24
C LEU A 129 3.34 -4.67 -0.48
N LEU A 130 3.05 -3.40 -0.69
CA LEU A 130 1.78 -2.90 -1.16
C LEU A 130 1.90 -2.46 -2.61
N ASN A 131 0.80 -2.52 -3.34
CA ASN A 131 0.71 -2.00 -4.68
C ASN A 131 -0.65 -1.39 -4.99
N GLN A 132 -0.65 -0.45 -5.94
CA GLN A 132 -1.86 0.23 -6.40
C GLN A 132 -1.73 0.56 -7.88
N THR A 133 -2.64 0.03 -8.70
CA THR A 133 -2.65 0.31 -10.15
C THR A 133 -3.14 1.73 -10.43
N VAL A 134 -2.51 2.38 -11.40
CA VAL A 134 -2.77 3.75 -11.88
C VAL A 134 -2.55 3.81 -13.39
N VAL A 135 -2.98 4.90 -14.03
CA VAL A 135 -2.78 5.12 -15.46
C VAL A 135 -2.01 6.42 -15.68
N VAL A 136 -0.92 6.37 -16.45
CA VAL A 136 -0.17 7.56 -16.85
C VAL A 136 -0.78 8.15 -18.13
N ALA A 137 -1.22 9.41 -18.05
CA ALA A 137 -1.86 10.15 -19.15
C ALA A 137 -0.89 10.69 -20.23
#